data_AF-A0A9E4YXH2-F1
#
_entry.id   AF-A0A9E4YXH2-F1
#
_cell.length_a   1.000
_cell.length_b   1.000
_cell.length_c   1.000
_cell.angle_alpha   90.00
_cell.angle_beta   90.00
_cell.angle_gamma   90.00
#
_symmetry.space_group_name_H-M   'P 1'
#
loop_
_entity.id
_entity.type
_entity.pdbx_description
1 polymer ?
#
loop_
_entity_poly.entity_id
_entity_poly.type
_entity_poly.pdbx_seq_one_letter_code
_entity_poly.pdbx_strand_id
1 'polypeptide(L)'
;MTEQPKLMALDLGERRIGLAVSGPGGLVLPAGHIVRGNLAHDVQQVIASAQEHQAQGIVVGLPYTLDGETGTSAKLAKGFIRALRKETLLPIYEQDERFTSVEAEGLLRESGLQPSRDRATVDETAA
;
A
#
# COMPACT_ATOMS: atom_id res chain seq x y z
N MET A 1 23.12 -10.19 16.05
CA MET A 1 22.34 -9.43 15.06
C MET A 1 20.90 -9.83 15.27
N THR A 2 20.03 -8.91 15.67
CA THR A 2 18.61 -9.20 15.87
C THR A 2 18.00 -9.49 14.52
N GLU A 3 17.53 -10.71 14.28
CA GLU A 3 16.75 -11.04 13.09
C GLU A 3 15.48 -10.18 13.13
N GLN A 4 15.34 -9.25 12.18
CA GLN A 4 14.12 -8.46 12.07
C GLN A 4 13.02 -9.34 11.47
N PRO A 5 11.80 -9.34 12.04
CA PRO A 5 10.70 -10.13 11.50
C PRO A 5 10.40 -9.67 10.08
N LYS A 6 10.24 -10.63 9.17
CA LYS A 6 9.93 -10.33 7.77
C LYS A 6 8.48 -9.87 7.66
N LEU A 7 8.23 -8.60 7.36
CA LEU A 7 6.90 -8.03 7.24
C LEU A 7 6.53 -7.86 5.77
N MET A 8 5.25 -8.05 5.45
CA MET A 8 4.67 -7.67 4.17
C MET A 8 3.77 -6.45 4.34
N ALA A 9 4.04 -5.38 3.59
CA ALA A 9 3.21 -4.18 3.55
C ALA A 9 2.27 -4.23 2.35
N LEU A 10 1.02 -3.81 2.56
CA LEU A 10 -0.03 -3.73 1.56
C LEU A 10 -0.46 -2.28 1.33
N ASP A 11 -0.46 -1.87 0.06
CA ASP A 11 -1.07 -0.62 -0.41
C ASP A 11 -2.39 -0.94 -1.12
N LEU A 12 -3.52 -0.58 -0.51
CA LEU A 12 -4.87 -0.96 -0.97
C LEU A 12 -5.41 0.04 -2.00
N GLY A 13 -5.02 -0.14 -3.26
CA GLY A 13 -5.58 0.60 -4.38
C GLY A 13 -6.95 0.07 -4.87
N GLU A 14 -7.64 0.89 -5.65
CA GLU A 14 -8.95 0.52 -6.24
C GLU A 14 -8.85 -0.63 -7.24
N ARG A 15 -7.77 -0.68 -8.03
CA ARG A 15 -7.56 -1.67 -9.10
C ARG A 15 -6.50 -2.73 -8.77
N ARG A 16 -5.60 -2.43 -7.84
CA ARG A 16 -4.49 -3.30 -7.47
C ARG A 16 -4.13 -3.13 -6.00
N ILE A 17 -3.57 -4.19 -5.41
CA ILE A 17 -2.93 -4.15 -4.10
C ILE A 17 -1.42 -4.17 -4.34
N GLY A 18 -0.73 -3.10 -3.97
CA GLY A 18 0.74 -3.06 -4.01
C GLY A 18 1.32 -3.90 -2.87
N LEU A 19 2.38 -4.64 -3.16
CA LEU A 19 3.06 -5.49 -2.18
C LEU A 19 4.50 -5.01 -1.98
N ALA A 20 4.94 -4.95 -0.73
CA ALA A 20 6.33 -4.75 -0.38
C ALA A 20 6.73 -5.63 0.81
N VAL A 21 8.01 -5.95 0.91
CA VAL A 21 8.56 -6.76 2.01
C VAL A 21 9.73 -6.07 2.69
N SER A 22 9.86 -6.25 3.99
CA SER A 22 11.04 -5.80 4.73
C SER A 22 12.26 -6.61 4.31
N GLY A 23 13.34 -5.91 3.94
CA GLY A 23 14.64 -6.47 3.58
C GLY A 23 15.72 -6.17 4.64
N PRO A 24 16.96 -6.62 4.39
CA PRO A 24 18.08 -6.39 5.28
C PRO A 24 18.33 -4.89 5.53
N GLY A 25 18.74 -4.54 6.74
CA GLY A 25 19.07 -3.14 7.09
C GLY A 25 17.87 -2.21 7.19
N GLY A 26 16.65 -2.75 7.32
CA GLY A 26 15.42 -1.94 7.41
C GLY A 26 14.92 -1.41 6.05
N LEU A 27 15.45 -1.94 4.94
CA LEU A 27 14.96 -1.59 3.61
C LEU A 27 13.56 -2.13 3.37
N VAL A 28 12.79 -1.44 2.53
CA VAL A 28 11.50 -1.91 2.01
C VAL A 28 11.67 -2.19 0.53
N LEU A 29 11.41 -3.43 0.11
CA LEU A 29 11.61 -3.88 -1.25
C LEU A 29 10.25 -4.16 -1.92
N PRO A 30 10.03 -3.73 -3.17
CA PRO A 30 8.80 -4.05 -3.90
C PRO A 30 8.70 -5.57 -4.14
N ALA A 31 7.50 -6.11 -3.93
CA ALA A 31 7.19 -7.54 -4.07
C ALA A 31 6.08 -7.79 -5.11
N GLY A 32 5.88 -6.84 -6.03
CA GLY A 32 4.88 -6.92 -7.08
C GLY A 32 3.52 -6.33 -6.66
N HIS A 33 2.46 -6.80 -7.30
CA HIS A 33 1.10 -6.35 -7.02
C HIS A 33 0.08 -7.46 -7.32
N ILE A 34 -1.08 -7.39 -6.66
CA ILE A 34 -2.24 -8.24 -6.93
C ILE A 34 -3.26 -7.41 -7.69
N VAL A 35 -3.80 -7.93 -8.79
CA VAL A 35 -4.94 -7.31 -9.48
C VAL A 35 -6.21 -7.59 -8.67
N ARG A 36 -6.94 -6.53 -8.31
CA ARG A 36 -8.15 -6.62 -7.49
C ARG A 36 -9.25 -7.39 -8.22
N GLY A 37 -9.85 -8.35 -7.53
CA GLY A 37 -11.06 -9.04 -7.93
C GLY A 37 -12.14 -8.86 -6.87
N ASN A 38 -12.63 -9.97 -6.33
CA ASN A 38 -13.50 -9.96 -5.16
C ASN A 38 -12.69 -10.09 -3.86
N LEU A 39 -13.30 -9.69 -2.74
CA LEU A 39 -12.65 -9.66 -1.43
C LEU A 39 -12.03 -11.00 -1.02
N ALA A 40 -12.74 -12.11 -1.24
CA ALA A 40 -12.24 -13.43 -0.83
C ALA A 40 -11.00 -13.83 -1.65
N HIS A 41 -11.05 -13.61 -2.96
CA HIS A 41 -9.90 -13.84 -3.85
C HIS A 41 -8.71 -12.97 -3.45
N ASP A 42 -8.92 -11.67 -3.24
CA ASP A 42 -7.86 -10.73 -2.90
C ASP A 42 -7.16 -11.11 -1.57
N VAL A 43 -7.95 -11.54 -0.57
CA VAL A 43 -7.42 -12.03 0.72
C VAL A 43 -6.57 -13.28 0.54
N GLN A 44 -7.03 -14.26 -0.26
CA GLN A 44 -6.28 -15.49 -0.51
C GLN A 44 -4.97 -15.22 -1.24
N GLN A 45 -4.97 -14.31 -2.22
CA GLN A 45 -3.74 -13.90 -2.93
C GLN A 45 -2.74 -13.22 -2.00
N VAL A 46 -3.20 -12.35 -1.09
CA VAL A 46 -2.32 -11.74 -0.08
C VAL A 46 -1.72 -12.78 0.85
N ILE A 47 -2.52 -13.74 1.33
CA ILE A 47 -2.03 -14.80 2.21
C ILE A 47 -1.00 -15.69 1.50
N ALA A 48 -1.27 -16.07 0.25
CA ALA A 48 -0.34 -16.84 -0.57
C ALA A 48 0.99 -16.09 -0.76
N SER A 49 0.94 -14.79 -1.08
CA SER A 49 2.14 -13.97 -1.23
C SER A 49 2.91 -13.82 0.09
N ALA A 50 2.20 -13.62 1.20
CA ALA A 50 2.80 -13.56 2.54
C ALA A 50 3.52 -14.88 2.88
N GLN A 51 2.96 -16.03 2.53
CA GLN A 51 3.58 -17.34 2.73
C GLN A 51 4.81 -17.54 1.83
N GLU A 52 4.70 -17.21 0.53
CA GLU A 52 5.82 -17.28 -0.42
C GLU A 52 7.00 -16.44 0.06
N HIS A 53 6.72 -15.26 0.60
CA HIS A 53 7.74 -14.37 1.14
C HIS A 53 8.11 -14.70 2.58
N GLN A 54 7.56 -15.74 3.20
CA GLN A 54 7.81 -16.11 4.60
C GLN A 54 7.59 -14.93 5.58
N ALA A 55 6.56 -14.12 5.30
CA ALA A 55 6.20 -13.00 6.15
C ALA A 55 5.67 -13.50 7.49
N GLN A 56 6.13 -12.87 8.56
CA GLN A 56 5.73 -13.12 9.95
C GLN A 56 4.65 -12.13 10.43
N GLY A 57 4.28 -11.17 9.59
CA GLY A 57 3.23 -10.21 9.85
C GLY A 57 2.89 -9.40 8.60
N ILE A 58 1.70 -8.83 8.59
CA ILE A 58 1.18 -8.01 7.49
C ILE A 58 0.90 -6.61 8.03
N VAL A 59 1.36 -5.60 7.31
CA VAL A 59 1.07 -4.18 7.58
C VAL A 59 0.11 -3.69 6.50
N VAL A 60 -1.00 -3.09 6.88
CA VAL A 60 -1.99 -2.55 5.95
C VAL A 60 -2.05 -1.04 6.11
N GLY A 61 -1.73 -0.31 5.03
CA GLY A 61 -1.89 1.14 4.97
C GLY A 61 -3.36 1.53 5.02
N LEU A 62 -3.67 2.53 5.84
CA LEU A 62 -5.01 3.09 5.97
C LEU A 62 -5.01 4.55 5.53
N PRO A 63 -5.75 4.90 4.45
CA PRO A 63 -5.89 6.28 4.02
C PRO A 63 -6.81 7.00 5.02
N TYR A 64 -6.20 7.63 6.01
CA TYR A 64 -6.89 8.52 6.93
C TYR A 64 -6.74 9.95 6.44
N THR A 65 -7.86 10.64 6.25
CA THR A 65 -7.88 12.08 5.96
C THR A 65 -7.65 12.89 7.24
N LEU A 66 -7.18 14.14 7.08
CA LEU A 66 -6.90 15.07 8.18
C LEU A 66 -8.12 15.35 9.08
N ASP A 67 -9.34 15.24 8.54
CA ASP A 67 -10.61 15.51 9.26
C ASP A 67 -11.15 14.30 10.05
N GLY A 68 -10.36 13.23 10.22
CA GLY A 68 -10.66 12.17 11.20
C GLY A 68 -11.77 11.18 10.84
N GLU A 69 -12.60 11.41 9.82
CA GLU A 69 -13.64 10.46 9.37
C GLU A 69 -13.57 10.07 7.88
N THR A 70 -13.04 8.86 7.66
CA THR A 70 -13.66 7.75 6.91
C THR A 70 -14.38 8.04 5.57
N GLY A 71 -13.62 8.23 4.50
CA GLY A 71 -14.11 7.97 3.14
C GLY A 71 -14.44 6.49 2.89
N THR A 72 -15.15 6.19 1.80
CA THR A 72 -15.44 4.81 1.33
C THR A 72 -14.20 3.91 1.35
N SER A 73 -13.03 4.46 1.00
CA SER A 73 -11.74 3.75 1.00
C SER A 73 -11.33 3.24 2.39
N ALA A 74 -11.49 4.03 3.45
CA ALA A 74 -11.18 3.59 4.82
C ALA A 74 -12.13 2.47 5.29
N LYS A 75 -13.41 2.54 4.89
CA LYS A 75 -14.40 1.48 5.18
C LYS A 75 -14.04 0.18 4.44
N LEU A 76 -13.64 0.28 3.18
CA LEU A 76 -13.17 -0.84 2.37
C LEU A 76 -11.91 -1.47 2.95
N ALA A 77 -10.92 -0.65 3.34
CA ALA A 77 -9.68 -1.12 3.96
C ALA A 77 -9.95 -1.83 5.30
N LYS A 78 -10.80 -1.27 6.16
CA LYS A 78 -11.24 -1.96 7.40
C LYS A 78 -11.99 -3.26 7.11
N GLY A 79 -12.80 -3.30 6.06
CA GLY A 79 -13.46 -4.52 5.58
C GLY A 79 -12.44 -5.58 5.16
N PHE A 80 -11.41 -5.17 4.43
CA PHE A 80 -10.31 -6.01 3.98
C PHE A 80 -9.51 -6.59 5.16
N ILE A 81 -9.10 -5.74 6.11
CA ILE A 81 -8.40 -6.17 7.34
C ILE A 81 -9.22 -7.18 8.14
N ARG A 82 -10.53 -6.95 8.29
CA ARG A 82 -11.41 -7.91 8.98
C ARG A 82 -11.47 -9.26 8.26
N ALA A 83 -11.46 -9.27 6.93
CA ALA A 83 -11.45 -10.51 6.16
C ALA A 83 -10.10 -11.23 6.29
N LEU A 84 -8.98 -10.50 6.17
CA LEU A 84 -7.64 -11.05 6.40
C LEU A 84 -7.52 -11.71 7.78
N ARG A 85 -7.92 -11.02 8.85
CA ARG A 85 -7.84 -11.53 10.22
C ARG A 85 -8.65 -12.81 10.46
N LYS A 86 -9.64 -13.12 9.61
CA LYS A 86 -10.42 -14.37 9.70
C LYS A 86 -9.73 -15.54 9.01
N GLU A 87 -8.92 -15.27 7.99
CA GLU A 87 -8.34 -16.27 7.10
C GLU A 87 -6.86 -16.57 7.40
N THR A 88 -6.21 -15.79 8.26
CA THR A 88 -4.82 -16.04 8.68
C THR A 88 -4.59 -15.78 10.17
N LEU A 89 -3.62 -16.50 10.73
CA LEU A 89 -3.10 -16.28 12.08
C LEU A 89 -1.94 -15.27 12.12
N LEU A 90 -1.49 -14.79 10.95
CA LEU A 90 -0.44 -13.77 10.90
C LEU A 90 -0.92 -12.49 11.61
N PRO A 91 -0.08 -11.87 12.46
CA PRO A 91 -0.35 -10.55 13.01
C PRO A 91 -0.63 -9.53 11.89
N ILE A 92 -1.75 -8.82 12.02
CA ILE A 92 -2.15 -7.75 11.09
C ILE A 92 -2.06 -6.40 11.81
N TYR A 93 -1.08 -5.60 11.39
CA TYR A 93 -0.85 -4.24 11.86
C TYR A 93 -1.52 -3.24 10.92
N GLU A 94 -2.10 -2.20 11.50
CA GLU A 94 -2.74 -1.10 10.78
C GLU A 94 -1.79 0.11 10.85
N GLN A 95 -1.41 0.67 9.70
CA GLN A 95 -0.56 1.86 9.64
C GLN A 95 -1.38 3.06 9.17
N ASP A 96 -1.41 4.11 9.98
CA ASP A 96 -2.10 5.36 9.65
C ASP A 96 -1.25 6.18 8.66
N GLU A 97 -1.79 6.46 7.47
CA GLU A 97 -1.11 7.22 6.42
C GLU A 97 -1.39 8.73 6.47
N ARG A 98 -1.93 9.26 7.58
CA ARG A 98 -1.99 10.71 7.81
C ARG A 98 -0.59 11.29 7.60
N PHE A 99 -0.52 12.36 6.81
CA PHE A 99 0.67 13.08 6.34
C PHE A 99 1.37 12.53 5.10
N THR A 100 0.87 12.89 3.91
CA THR A 100 1.76 13.07 2.74
C THR A 100 1.30 14.12 1.72
N SER A 101 0.06 14.61 1.67
CA SER A 101 -0.33 15.54 0.58
C SER A 101 0.12 16.98 0.82
N VAL A 102 -0.23 17.55 1.98
CA VAL A 102 0.00 18.98 2.26
C VAL A 102 1.46 19.28 2.60
N GLU A 103 2.15 18.38 3.31
CA GLU A 103 3.57 18.55 3.63
C GLU A 103 4.49 18.18 2.47
N ALA A 104 4.15 17.21 1.60
CA ALA A 104 4.96 16.95 0.41
C ALA A 104 4.80 18.05 -0.65
N GLU A 105 3.62 18.65 -0.82
CA GLU A 105 3.49 19.87 -1.64
C GLU A 105 4.26 21.06 -1.04
N GLY A 106 4.30 21.19 0.29
CA GLY A 106 5.13 22.17 0.99
C GLY A 106 6.62 21.98 0.73
N LEU A 107 7.14 20.75 0.93
CA LEU A 107 8.54 20.42 0.66
C LEU A 107 8.93 20.52 -0.83
N LEU A 108 8.04 20.17 -1.76
CA LEU A 108 8.27 20.32 -3.20
C LEU A 108 8.28 21.80 -3.62
N ARG A 109 7.45 22.65 -3.00
CA ARG A 109 7.48 24.10 -3.20
C ARG A 109 8.71 24.75 -2.56
N GLU A 110 9.14 24.30 -1.40
CA GLU A 110 10.35 24.81 -0.73
C GLU A 110 11.66 24.34 -1.41
N SER A 111 11.65 23.19 -2.08
CA SER A 111 12.81 22.68 -2.84
C SER A 111 12.91 23.18 -4.29
N GLY A 112 12.00 24.04 -4.74
CA GLY A 112 12.06 24.70 -6.05
C GLY A 112 11.85 23.77 -7.26
N LEU A 113 11.44 22.52 -7.05
CA LEU A 113 11.19 21.54 -8.11
C LEU A 113 9.73 21.64 -8.55
N GLN A 114 9.48 22.26 -9.70
CA GLN A 114 8.15 22.24 -10.30
C GLN A 114 7.80 20.81 -10.73
N PRO A 115 6.57 20.31 -10.44
CA PRO A 115 6.11 19.04 -11.01
C PRO A 115 6.02 19.20 -12.53
N SER A 116 6.82 18.42 -13.26
CA SER A 116 6.68 18.33 -14.72
C SER A 116 5.27 17.83 -15.04
N ARG A 117 4.48 18.69 -15.71
CA ARG A 117 3.17 18.36 -16.28
C ARG A 117 3.38 17.46 -17.50
N ASP A 118 3.75 16.20 -17.31
CA ASP A 118 3.78 15.25 -18.42
C ASP A 118 3.25 13.88 -18.01
N ARG A 119 1.93 13.77 -18.03
CA ARG A 119 1.26 12.56 -18.49
C ARG A 119 0.18 12.91 -19.51
N ALA A 120 0.62 12.85 -20.75
CA ALA A 120 -0.07 12.27 -21.90
C ALA A 120 -1.39 12.92 -22.32
N THR A 121 -1.33 13.79 -23.33
CA THR A 121 -2.28 13.73 -24.44
C THR A 121 -1.61 14.20 -25.75
N VAL A 122 -1.72 13.35 -26.77
CA VAL A 122 -1.54 13.58 -28.22
C VAL A 122 -0.11 13.57 -28.77
N ASP A 123 0.35 12.37 -29.10
CA ASP A 123 1.26 12.15 -30.24
C ASP A 123 0.45 11.53 -31.39
N GLU A 124 0.97 11.66 -32.63
CA GLU A 124 0.38 11.43 -33.96
C GLU A 124 -0.54 12.55 -34.48
N THR A 125 -0.31 13.25 -35.60
CA THR A 125 0.58 13.04 -36.76
C THR A 125 0.76 14.38 -37.51
N ALA A 126 1.99 14.71 -37.87
CA ALA A 126 2.33 15.62 -38.97
C ALA A 126 3.64 15.15 -39.63
N ALA A 127 3.53 14.16 -40.51
CA ALA A 127 4.36 13.92 -41.70
C ALA A 127 3.68 12.81 -42.54
#